data_AF-A0A0P0RRS9-F1
#
_entry.id   AF-A0A0P0RRS9-F1
#
_cell.length_a   1.000
_cell.length_b   1.000
_cell.length_c   1.000
_cell.angle_alpha   90.00
_cell.angle_beta   90.00
_cell.angle_gamma   90.00
#
_symmetry.space_group_name_H-M   'P 1'
#
loop_
_entity.id
_entity.type
_entity.pdbx_description
1 polymer ?
#
loop_
_entity_poly.entity_id
_entity_poly.type
_entity_poly.pdbx_seq_one_letter_code
_entity_poly.pdbx_strand_id
1 'polypeptide(L)'
;MAPPDLHLIVEGPRLRLVHGSKENFARPAIDPLFRSTAAEMGSRAIGVILTGLLDDGAAGLEAIRACGGTTLVQDPDDAFARDMPVHASPFADHVLPLGRLTALLVELAGGAADAPGSADSLRRPARQRVALEQLAWHGDPSPPAALSQIAAPSTYTCPECSGTLWHVKDSRLLRYRCHTGHAYSFASLAAGRRDDVERSLMDAMRALREHEMTSRALGEHFGRQGDAAAQTREEDTARRAGEAAGVLQSLLVER
;
A
#
# COMPACT_ATOMS: atom_id res chain seq x y z
N MET A 1 7.41 -17.57 5.58
CA MET A 1 6.36 -16.57 5.92
C MET A 1 7.05 -15.26 6.24
N ALA A 2 6.55 -14.15 5.69
CA ALA A 2 7.06 -12.82 6.02
C ALA A 2 6.60 -12.43 7.45
N PRO A 3 7.50 -11.98 8.35
CA PRO A 3 7.10 -11.50 9.66
C PRO A 3 6.41 -10.12 9.55
N PRO A 4 5.59 -9.75 10.55
CA PRO A 4 5.00 -8.41 10.61
C PRO A 4 6.07 -7.30 10.54
N ASP A 5 5.70 -6.16 9.96
CA ASP A 5 6.55 -4.96 9.85
C ASP A 5 7.84 -5.12 9.03
N LEU A 6 8.02 -6.25 8.34
CA LEU A 6 9.12 -6.47 7.41
C LEU A 6 8.61 -7.03 6.10
N HIS A 7 9.08 -6.45 5.00
CA HIS A 7 8.83 -7.00 3.67
C HIS A 7 9.80 -8.13 3.38
N LEU A 8 9.32 -9.15 2.67
CA LEU A 8 10.13 -10.26 2.19
C LEU A 8 10.43 -10.06 0.70
N ILE A 9 11.69 -10.14 0.31
CA ILE A 9 12.11 -10.04 -1.08
C ILE A 9 13.06 -11.17 -1.48
N VAL A 10 13.20 -11.38 -2.78
CA VAL A 10 14.25 -12.21 -3.37
C VAL A 10 15.45 -11.35 -3.75
N GLU A 11 16.66 -11.79 -3.41
CA GLU A 11 17.91 -11.16 -3.83
C GLU A 11 18.93 -12.25 -4.16
N GLY A 12 19.19 -12.44 -5.45
CA GLY A 12 19.92 -13.59 -5.96
C GLY A 12 19.30 -14.92 -5.46
N PRO A 13 20.09 -15.83 -4.85
CA PRO A 13 19.59 -17.11 -4.36
C PRO A 13 18.98 -17.03 -2.95
N ARG A 14 18.84 -15.84 -2.36
CA ARG A 14 18.43 -15.67 -0.95
C ARG A 14 17.10 -14.93 -0.83
N LEU A 15 16.42 -15.21 0.27
CA LEU A 15 15.34 -14.37 0.76
C LEU A 15 15.92 -13.34 1.74
N ARG A 16 15.53 -12.08 1.58
CA ARG A 16 15.93 -10.99 2.48
C ARG A 16 14.69 -10.33 3.08
N LEU A 17 14.78 -10.02 4.37
CA LEU A 17 13.82 -9.19 5.08
C LEU A 17 14.29 -7.74 5.06
N VAL A 18 13.39 -6.82 4.75
CA VAL A 18 13.70 -5.40 4.71
C VAL A 18 12.66 -4.57 5.44
N HIS A 19 13.14 -3.54 6.11
CA HIS A 19 12.30 -2.48 6.68
C HIS A 19 12.19 -1.33 5.66
N GLY A 20 11.59 -1.63 4.51
CA GLY A 20 11.31 -0.64 3.47
C GLY A 20 10.00 0.09 3.70
N SER A 21 9.77 1.18 2.97
CA SER A 21 8.51 1.94 2.98
C SER A 21 7.30 1.04 2.70
N LYS A 22 6.15 1.35 3.29
CA LYS A 22 4.92 0.59 3.07
C LYS A 22 4.48 0.68 1.60
N GLU A 23 3.82 -0.37 1.14
CA GLU A 23 3.15 -0.40 -0.14
C GLU A 23 1.69 -0.79 0.06
N ASN A 24 0.77 -0.06 -0.57
CA ASN A 24 -0.68 -0.26 -0.38
C ASN A 24 -1.08 -0.22 1.11
N PHE A 25 -0.44 0.66 1.90
CA PHE A 25 -0.57 0.78 3.37
C PHE A 25 -0.11 -0.43 4.18
N ALA A 26 0.48 -1.44 3.53
CA ALA A 26 0.89 -2.70 4.14
C ALA A 26 2.41 -2.86 4.23
N ARG A 27 2.82 -3.59 5.27
CA ARG A 27 4.17 -4.14 5.47
C ARG A 27 4.06 -5.36 6.39
N PRO A 28 4.22 -6.60 5.88
CA PRO A 28 4.60 -6.96 4.50
C PRO A 28 3.52 -6.66 3.45
N ALA A 29 3.96 -6.41 2.22
CA ALA A 29 3.14 -6.40 1.01
C ALA A 29 3.61 -7.50 0.05
N ILE A 30 2.72 -7.97 -0.83
CA ILE A 30 2.97 -9.00 -1.85
C ILE A 30 3.74 -8.42 -3.02
N ASP A 31 3.39 -7.20 -3.43
CA ASP A 31 3.98 -6.52 -4.58
C ASP A 31 5.54 -6.44 -4.56
N PRO A 32 6.22 -6.10 -3.44
CA PRO A 32 7.68 -6.14 -3.36
C PRO A 32 8.29 -7.53 -3.53
N LEU A 33 7.63 -8.57 -2.99
CA LEU A 33 8.07 -9.96 -3.13
C LEU A 33 7.98 -10.39 -4.60
N PHE A 34 6.86 -10.10 -5.25
CA PHE A 34 6.62 -10.49 -6.63
C PHE A 34 7.52 -9.73 -7.61
N ARG A 35 7.71 -8.42 -7.42
CA ARG A 35 8.64 -7.64 -8.27
C ARG A 35 10.08 -8.11 -8.13
N SER A 36 10.57 -8.36 -6.92
CA SER A 36 11.93 -8.91 -6.73
C SER A 36 12.06 -10.30 -7.34
N THR A 37 11.07 -11.17 -7.16
CA THR A 37 11.04 -12.50 -7.78
C THR A 37 11.06 -12.40 -9.30
N ALA A 38 10.28 -11.50 -9.89
CA ALA A 38 10.23 -11.29 -11.33
C ALA A 38 11.58 -10.80 -11.90
N ALA A 39 12.25 -9.87 -11.21
CA ALA A 39 13.54 -9.35 -11.61
C ALA A 39 14.65 -10.41 -11.55
N GLU A 40 14.68 -11.22 -10.48
CA GLU A 40 15.73 -12.20 -10.21
C GLU A 40 15.52 -13.53 -10.96
N MET A 41 14.28 -14.02 -11.02
CA MET A 41 13.96 -15.37 -11.53
C MET A 41 13.42 -15.36 -12.96
N GLY A 42 12.91 -14.21 -13.43
CA GLY A 42 12.45 -14.08 -14.81
C GLY A 42 11.37 -15.11 -15.19
N SER A 43 11.62 -15.90 -16.23
CA SER A 43 10.70 -16.95 -16.68
C SER A 43 10.55 -18.13 -15.72
N ARG A 44 11.43 -18.25 -14.73
CA ARG A 44 11.34 -19.28 -13.69
C ARG A 44 10.42 -18.87 -12.53
N ALA A 45 9.95 -17.63 -12.51
CA ALA A 45 9.02 -17.16 -11.49
C ALA A 45 7.63 -17.75 -11.73
N ILE A 46 7.00 -18.25 -10.67
CA ILE A 46 5.57 -18.56 -10.65
C ILE A 46 4.94 -17.68 -9.58
N GLY A 47 4.05 -16.77 -9.98
CA GLY A 47 3.28 -15.92 -9.09
C GLY A 47 1.90 -16.51 -8.84
N VAL A 48 1.47 -16.58 -7.59
CA VAL A 48 0.15 -17.11 -7.22
C VAL A 48 -0.57 -16.10 -6.32
N ILE A 49 -1.70 -15.56 -6.78
CA ILE A 49 -2.59 -14.73 -5.96
C ILE A 49 -3.78 -15.55 -5.50
N LEU A 50 -4.06 -15.50 -4.20
CA LEU A 50 -5.19 -16.16 -3.56
C LEU A 50 -6.19 -15.11 -3.04
N THR A 51 -7.26 -15.58 -2.41
CA THR A 51 -8.23 -14.78 -1.67
C THR A 51 -7.57 -13.70 -0.79
N GLY A 52 -8.12 -12.48 -0.84
CA GLY A 52 -7.65 -11.34 -0.05
C GLY A 52 -8.40 -10.05 -0.40
N LEU A 53 -8.26 -9.04 0.48
CA LEU A 53 -8.89 -7.73 0.31
C LEU A 53 -7.97 -6.78 -0.47
N LEU A 54 -8.57 -5.77 -1.12
CA LEU A 54 -7.86 -4.80 -1.96
C LEU A 54 -7.10 -5.47 -3.11
N ASP A 55 -5.98 -4.91 -3.55
CA ASP A 55 -5.32 -5.27 -4.80
C ASP A 55 -3.80 -5.49 -4.69
N ASP A 56 -3.31 -5.70 -3.46
CA ASP A 56 -1.90 -6.05 -3.24
C ASP A 56 -1.55 -7.36 -3.96
N GLY A 57 -0.45 -7.33 -4.71
CA GLY A 57 0.02 -8.43 -5.53
C GLY A 57 -0.41 -8.35 -6.99
N ALA A 58 -1.40 -7.53 -7.37
CA ALA A 58 -1.79 -7.36 -8.78
C ALA A 58 -0.66 -6.75 -9.62
N ALA A 59 0.00 -5.71 -9.10
CA ALA A 59 1.12 -5.07 -9.79
C ALA A 59 2.38 -5.94 -9.81
N GLY A 60 2.62 -6.70 -8.75
CA GLY A 60 3.64 -7.72 -8.69
C GLY A 60 3.39 -8.84 -9.70
N LEU A 61 2.15 -9.28 -9.86
CA LEU A 61 1.78 -10.36 -10.79
C LEU A 61 1.94 -9.90 -12.24
N GLU A 62 1.56 -8.65 -12.56
CA GLU A 62 1.88 -7.99 -13.82
C GLU A 62 3.40 -8.03 -14.09
N ALA A 63 4.23 -7.71 -13.09
CA ALA A 63 5.68 -7.74 -13.21
C ALA A 63 6.22 -9.15 -13.50
N ILE A 64 5.70 -10.19 -12.84
CA ILE A 64 6.05 -11.59 -13.10
C ILE A 64 5.74 -11.94 -14.56
N ARG A 65 4.53 -11.64 -15.03
CA ARG A 65 4.12 -11.88 -16.41
C ARG A 65 4.99 -11.12 -17.42
N ALA A 66 5.27 -9.86 -17.16
CA ALA A 66 6.12 -9.02 -18.02
C ALA A 66 7.56 -9.54 -18.11
N CYS A 67 8.09 -10.10 -17.02
CA CYS A 67 9.41 -10.74 -16.98
C CYS A 67 9.40 -12.18 -17.52
N GLY A 68 8.21 -12.69 -17.83
CA GLY A 68 8.01 -13.94 -18.52
C GLY A 68 7.70 -15.16 -17.66
N GLY A 69 7.47 -14.95 -16.37
CA GLY A 69 7.04 -16.00 -15.45
C GLY A 69 5.58 -16.37 -15.64
N THR A 70 5.17 -17.46 -14.99
CA THR A 70 3.80 -17.97 -15.01
C THR A 70 2.99 -17.33 -13.90
N THR A 71 1.75 -16.97 -14.19
CA THR A 71 0.87 -16.26 -13.26
C THR A 71 -0.43 -17.01 -13.04
N LEU A 72 -0.70 -17.33 -11.78
CA LEU A 72 -1.86 -18.09 -11.34
C LEU A 72 -2.70 -17.23 -10.38
N VAL A 73 -4.02 -17.29 -10.50
CA VAL A 73 -4.95 -16.56 -9.62
C VAL A 73 -6.06 -17.50 -9.20
N GLN A 74 -6.44 -17.46 -7.92
CA GLN A 74 -7.63 -18.16 -7.44
C GLN A 74 -8.87 -17.63 -8.15
N ASP A 75 -9.78 -18.50 -8.56
CA ASP A 75 -11.06 -18.10 -9.11
C ASP A 75 -11.78 -17.14 -8.13
N PRO A 76 -12.12 -15.90 -8.55
CA PRO A 76 -12.82 -14.96 -7.70
C PRO A 76 -14.16 -15.44 -7.15
N ASP A 77 -14.81 -16.43 -7.79
CA ASP A 77 -16.07 -17.01 -7.32
C ASP A 77 -15.84 -18.12 -6.25
N ASP A 78 -14.62 -18.66 -6.15
CA ASP A 78 -14.18 -19.61 -5.11
C ASP A 78 -13.50 -18.90 -3.92
N ALA A 79 -13.14 -17.62 -4.08
CA ALA A 79 -12.44 -16.84 -3.07
C ALA A 79 -13.37 -16.33 -1.95
N PHE A 80 -12.93 -16.44 -0.69
CA PHE A 80 -13.64 -15.88 0.46
C PHE A 80 -13.68 -14.34 0.41
N ALA A 81 -12.53 -13.72 0.14
CA ALA A 81 -12.35 -12.31 -0.13
C ALA A 81 -11.88 -12.16 -1.58
N ARG A 82 -12.75 -11.61 -2.42
CA ARG A 82 -12.60 -11.69 -3.87
C ARG A 82 -11.78 -10.57 -4.50
N ASP A 83 -11.51 -9.49 -3.77
CA ASP A 83 -10.91 -8.27 -4.32
C ASP A 83 -9.55 -8.55 -4.96
N MET A 84 -8.62 -9.15 -4.23
CA MET A 84 -7.27 -9.44 -4.75
C MET A 84 -7.32 -10.33 -6.01
N PRO A 85 -8.04 -11.46 -6.01
CA PRO A 85 -8.27 -12.25 -7.21
C PRO A 85 -8.86 -11.46 -8.39
N VAL A 86 -9.87 -10.62 -8.15
CA VAL A 86 -10.48 -9.78 -9.20
C VAL A 86 -9.45 -8.84 -9.82
N HIS A 87 -8.66 -8.16 -8.99
CA HIS A 87 -7.65 -7.22 -9.44
C HIS A 87 -6.45 -7.88 -10.13
N ALA A 88 -6.09 -9.10 -9.73
CA ALA A 88 -4.98 -9.85 -10.30
C ALA A 88 -5.33 -10.61 -11.59
N SER A 89 -6.60 -11.00 -11.78
CA SER A 89 -7.06 -11.82 -12.91
C SER A 89 -6.67 -11.32 -14.31
N PRO A 90 -6.69 -10.00 -14.63
CA PRO A 90 -6.22 -9.50 -15.92
C PRO A 90 -4.75 -9.84 -16.25
N PHE A 91 -3.96 -10.13 -15.23
CA PHE A 91 -2.54 -10.46 -15.32
C PHE A 91 -2.26 -11.95 -15.15
N ALA A 92 -3.30 -12.79 -15.05
CA ALA A 92 -3.16 -14.24 -14.90
C ALA A 92 -3.02 -14.95 -16.26
N ASP A 93 -2.23 -16.01 -16.30
CA ASP A 93 -2.26 -17.02 -17.36
C ASP A 93 -3.34 -18.07 -17.06
N HIS A 94 -3.58 -18.34 -15.77
CA HIS A 94 -4.60 -19.27 -15.30
C HIS A 94 -5.40 -18.69 -14.13
N VAL A 95 -6.72 -18.70 -14.26
CA VAL A 95 -7.68 -18.41 -13.18
C VAL A 95 -8.43 -19.70 -12.87
N LEU A 96 -8.24 -20.25 -11.67
CA LEU A 96 -8.70 -21.60 -11.33
C LEU A 96 -9.17 -21.70 -9.87
N PRO A 97 -10.15 -22.58 -9.56
CA PRO A 97 -10.50 -22.88 -8.17
C PRO A 97 -9.30 -23.40 -7.37
N LEU A 98 -9.28 -23.17 -6.05
CA LEU A 98 -8.13 -23.43 -5.18
C LEU A 98 -7.59 -24.86 -5.31
N GLY A 99 -8.48 -25.86 -5.38
CA GLY A 99 -8.07 -27.27 -5.52
C GLY A 99 -7.40 -27.62 -6.86
N ARG A 100 -7.65 -26.84 -7.92
CA ARG A 100 -7.01 -27.02 -9.23
C ARG A 100 -5.69 -26.26 -9.33
N LEU A 101 -5.58 -25.12 -8.64
CA LEU A 101 -4.33 -24.38 -8.54
C LEU A 101 -3.19 -25.22 -7.94
N THR A 102 -3.46 -25.97 -6.88
CA THR A 102 -2.43 -26.80 -6.23
C THR A 102 -1.90 -27.88 -7.16
N ALA A 103 -2.78 -28.53 -7.92
CA ALA A 103 -2.38 -29.57 -8.88
C ALA A 103 -1.49 -28.99 -9.99
N LEU A 104 -1.90 -27.86 -10.56
CA LEU A 104 -1.12 -27.17 -11.60
C LEU A 104 0.23 -26.68 -11.06
N LEU A 105 0.28 -26.16 -9.84
CA LEU A 105 1.53 -25.68 -9.25
C LEU A 105 2.55 -26.81 -9.07
N VAL A 106 2.12 -28.00 -8.67
CA VAL A 106 2.98 -29.18 -8.55
C VAL A 106 3.51 -29.62 -9.92
N GLU A 107 2.65 -29.61 -10.94
CA GLU A 107 3.04 -29.92 -12.32
C GLU A 107 4.10 -28.93 -12.84
N LEU A 108 3.84 -27.63 -12.70
CA LEU A 108 4.75 -26.57 -13.15
C LEU A 108 6.09 -26.60 -12.40
N ALA A 109 6.08 -26.86 -11.09
CA ALA A 109 7.29 -26.95 -10.29
C ALA A 109 8.12 -28.22 -10.58
N GLY A 110 7.47 -29.30 -11.01
CA GLY A 110 8.13 -30.55 -11.41
C GLY A 110 8.65 -30.57 -12.85
N GLY A 111 8.18 -29.65 -13.70
CA GLY A 111 8.66 -29.49 -15.07
C GLY A 111 10.11 -28.99 -15.12
N ALA A 112 10.88 -29.47 -16.09
CA ALA A 112 12.18 -28.88 -16.39
C ALA A 112 11.95 -27.45 -16.92
N ALA A 113 12.56 -26.45 -16.29
CA ALA A 113 12.55 -25.10 -16.83
C ALA A 113 13.24 -25.11 -18.20
N ASP A 114 12.57 -24.63 -19.23
CA ASP A 114 13.20 -24.41 -20.53
C ASP A 114 14.44 -23.54 -20.35
N ALA A 115 15.55 -23.94 -20.98
CA ALA A 115 16.77 -23.15 -20.98
C ALA A 115 16.45 -21.72 -21.47
N PRO A 116 17.10 -20.67 -20.93
CA PRO A 116 16.81 -19.29 -21.34
C PRO A 116 17.05 -19.12 -22.85
N GLY A 117 15.95 -19.19 -23.61
CA GLY A 117 15.95 -19.09 -25.06
C GLY A 117 15.90 -17.64 -25.55
N SER A 118 15.73 -17.45 -26.86
CA SER A 118 15.64 -16.13 -27.51
C SER A 118 14.56 -15.20 -26.93
N ALA A 119 13.52 -15.75 -26.30
CA ALA A 119 12.49 -15.01 -25.58
C ALA A 119 13.03 -14.20 -24.38
N ASP A 120 14.17 -14.59 -23.80
CA ASP A 120 14.79 -13.90 -22.67
C ASP A 120 15.34 -12.51 -23.07
N SER A 121 15.94 -12.43 -24.26
CA SER A 121 16.46 -11.18 -24.82
C SER A 121 15.35 -10.14 -25.07
N LEU A 122 14.17 -10.59 -25.51
CA LEU A 122 12.99 -9.73 -25.72
C LEU A 122 12.40 -9.19 -24.40
N ARG A 123 12.62 -9.91 -23.29
CA ARG A 123 12.08 -9.57 -21.95
C ARG A 123 13.05 -8.74 -21.11
N ARG A 124 14.29 -8.53 -21.59
CA ARG A 124 15.33 -7.73 -20.89
C ARG A 124 14.89 -6.30 -20.54
N PRO A 125 14.18 -5.54 -21.40
CA PRO A 125 13.69 -4.21 -21.03
C PRO A 125 12.68 -4.23 -19.88
N ALA A 126 11.77 -5.23 -19.87
CA ALA A 126 10.79 -5.39 -18.80
C ALA A 126 11.47 -5.72 -17.46
N ARG A 127 12.45 -6.64 -17.47
CA ARG A 127 13.25 -6.96 -16.28
C ARG A 127 14.01 -5.75 -15.74
N GLN A 128 14.62 -4.96 -16.62
CA GLN A 128 15.35 -3.76 -16.21
C GLN A 128 14.41 -2.72 -15.60
N ARG A 129 13.21 -2.52 -16.17
CA ARG A 129 12.18 -1.65 -15.58
C ARG A 129 11.75 -2.12 -14.20
N VAL A 130 11.44 -3.41 -14.05
CA VAL A 130 11.01 -3.99 -12.76
C VAL A 130 12.13 -3.90 -11.72
N ALA A 131 13.38 -4.12 -12.12
CA ALA A 131 14.54 -3.92 -11.25
C ALA A 131 14.69 -2.45 -10.82
N LEU A 132 14.49 -1.49 -11.72
CA LEU A 132 14.50 -0.06 -11.39
C LEU A 132 13.36 0.31 -10.42
N GLU A 133 12.16 -0.22 -10.63
CA GLU A 133 11.03 -0.05 -9.70
C GLU A 133 11.34 -0.61 -8.31
N GLN A 134 12.04 -1.74 -8.25
CA GLN A 134 12.45 -2.38 -7.00
C GLN A 134 13.57 -1.58 -6.31
N LEU A 135 14.54 -1.06 -7.07
CA LEU A 135 15.59 -0.17 -6.56
C LEU A 135 15.02 1.15 -6.04
N ALA A 136 14.04 1.74 -6.73
CA ALA A 136 13.31 2.93 -6.28
C ALA A 136 12.41 2.68 -5.04
N TRP A 137 12.38 1.46 -4.54
CA TRP A 137 11.70 1.09 -3.30
C TRP A 137 12.68 0.82 -2.15
N HIS A 138 13.83 0.19 -2.44
CA HIS A 138 14.89 -0.09 -1.45
C HIS A 138 15.93 1.01 -1.28
N GLY A 139 16.09 1.87 -2.28
CA GLY A 139 17.12 2.91 -2.27
C GLY A 139 16.75 3.98 -1.26
N ASP A 140 17.57 4.11 -0.22
CA ASP A 140 17.64 5.32 0.60
C ASP A 140 18.86 6.15 0.14
N PRO A 141 18.65 7.36 -0.41
CA PRO A 141 17.40 7.85 -0.99
C PRO A 141 17.21 7.24 -2.39
N SER A 142 15.95 7.04 -2.78
CA SER A 142 15.62 6.73 -4.17
C SER A 142 16.00 7.98 -4.95
N PRO A 143 17.01 7.96 -5.84
CA PRO A 143 17.46 9.19 -6.47
C PRO A 143 16.23 9.80 -7.15
N PRO A 144 15.94 11.10 -6.95
CA PRO A 144 14.89 11.79 -7.72
C PRO A 144 15.02 11.51 -9.23
N ALA A 145 16.25 11.25 -9.68
CA ALA A 145 16.61 10.79 -11.03
C ALA A 145 16.03 9.41 -11.42
N ALA A 146 15.97 8.42 -10.52
CA ALA A 146 15.40 7.10 -10.80
C ALA A 146 13.87 7.18 -10.92
N LEU A 147 13.22 7.91 -10.01
CA LEU A 147 11.77 8.07 -10.04
C LEU A 147 11.31 8.85 -11.29
N SER A 148 12.05 9.89 -11.68
CA SER A 148 11.74 10.69 -12.87
C SER A 148 11.82 9.89 -14.19
N GLN A 149 12.61 8.82 -14.22
CA GLN A 149 12.69 7.91 -15.38
C GLN A 149 11.42 7.09 -15.56
N ILE A 150 10.78 6.68 -14.47
CA ILE A 150 9.65 5.74 -14.48
C ILE A 150 8.30 6.38 -14.15
N ALA A 151 8.27 7.64 -13.68
CA ALA A 151 7.05 8.28 -13.20
C ALA A 151 6.99 9.78 -13.56
N ALA A 152 5.82 10.38 -13.45
CA ALA A 152 5.57 11.81 -13.61
C ALA A 152 4.85 12.38 -12.38
N PRO A 153 5.08 13.64 -11.97
CA PRO A 153 4.38 14.23 -10.81
C PRO A 153 2.86 14.20 -10.99
N SER A 154 2.13 13.96 -9.90
CA SER A 154 0.66 14.03 -9.87
C SER A 154 0.19 15.11 -8.89
N THR A 155 -1.13 15.32 -8.83
CA THR A 155 -1.79 16.20 -7.85
C THR A 155 -2.11 15.52 -6.53
N TYR A 156 -1.78 14.22 -6.38
CA TYR A 156 -2.04 13.47 -5.16
C TYR A 156 -0.90 13.58 -4.16
N THR A 157 -1.26 13.58 -2.89
CA THR A 157 -0.35 13.59 -1.74
C THR A 157 -0.30 12.21 -1.11
N CYS A 158 0.90 11.79 -0.71
CA CYS A 158 1.18 10.54 0.00
C CYS A 158 0.62 10.62 1.42
N PRO A 159 -0.29 9.72 1.83
CA PRO A 159 -0.88 9.79 3.18
C PRO A 159 0.13 9.48 4.31
N GLU A 160 1.18 8.70 4.02
CA GLU A 160 2.17 8.30 5.05
C GLU A 160 3.23 9.38 5.33
N CYS A 161 3.52 10.28 4.39
CA CYS A 161 4.60 11.26 4.56
C CYS A 161 4.32 12.67 4.00
N SER A 162 3.10 12.92 3.54
CA SER A 162 2.65 14.21 3.00
C SER A 162 3.41 14.73 1.77
N GLY A 163 4.24 13.90 1.14
CA GLY A 163 4.97 14.24 -0.08
C GLY A 163 4.14 14.07 -1.35
N THR A 164 4.55 14.71 -2.45
CA THR A 164 3.91 14.54 -3.77
C THR A 164 4.03 13.09 -4.25
N LEU A 165 2.91 12.52 -4.69
CA LEU A 165 2.89 11.24 -5.39
C LEU A 165 3.16 11.43 -6.88
N TRP A 166 3.88 10.47 -7.45
CA TRP A 166 4.26 10.41 -8.84
C TRP A 166 3.54 9.24 -9.50
N HIS A 167 2.85 9.50 -10.59
CA HIS A 167 2.17 8.48 -11.39
C HIS A 167 3.19 7.69 -12.22
N VAL A 168 3.23 6.38 -12.03
CA VAL A 168 4.12 5.47 -12.76
C VAL A 168 3.66 5.39 -14.22
N LYS A 169 4.58 5.63 -15.16
CA LYS A 169 4.34 5.56 -16.61
C LYS A 169 4.32 4.10 -17.07
N ASP A 170 3.64 3.84 -18.19
CA ASP A 170 3.65 2.54 -18.88
C ASP A 170 3.26 1.32 -18.02
N SER A 171 2.46 1.56 -16.98
CA SER A 171 1.86 0.54 -16.13
C SER A 171 0.41 0.31 -16.58
N ARG A 172 -0.04 -0.95 -16.68
CA ARG A 172 -1.45 -1.24 -17.00
C ARG A 172 -2.36 -0.95 -15.82
N LEU A 173 -1.80 -0.91 -14.61
CA LEU A 173 -2.45 -0.44 -13.40
C LEU A 173 -2.13 1.03 -13.15
N LEU A 174 -3.11 1.81 -12.69
CA LEU A 174 -2.88 3.16 -12.18
C LEU A 174 -2.10 3.06 -10.86
N ARG A 175 -0.82 3.42 -10.89
CA ARG A 175 0.11 3.27 -9.77
C ARG A 175 0.81 4.58 -9.44
N TYR A 176 1.07 4.77 -8.16
CA TYR A 176 1.68 5.95 -7.59
C TYR A 176 2.87 5.58 -6.72
N ARG A 177 3.90 6.42 -6.74
CA ARG A 177 5.09 6.30 -5.87
C ARG A 177 5.43 7.64 -5.24
N CYS A 178 5.88 7.62 -4.00
CA CYS A 178 6.41 8.78 -3.31
C CYS A 178 7.94 8.83 -3.41
N HIS A 179 8.52 10.01 -3.22
CA HIS A 179 9.98 10.22 -3.18
C HIS A 179 10.67 9.47 -2.02
N THR A 180 9.92 9.12 -0.97
CA THR A 180 10.40 8.32 0.18
C THR A 180 10.22 6.81 -0.01
N GLY A 181 9.77 6.35 -1.18
CA GLY A 181 9.62 4.93 -1.50
C GLY A 181 8.23 4.33 -1.23
N HIS A 182 7.29 5.06 -0.59
CA HIS A 182 5.91 4.58 -0.48
C HIS A 182 5.28 4.35 -1.85
N ALA A 183 4.48 3.29 -2.00
CA ALA A 183 3.84 2.96 -3.27
C ALA A 183 2.37 2.59 -3.06
N TYR A 184 1.53 2.92 -4.04
CA TYR A 184 0.09 2.66 -3.98
C TYR A 184 -0.44 2.35 -5.37
N SER A 185 -1.31 1.36 -5.49
CA SER A 185 -2.30 1.35 -6.57
C SER A 185 -3.34 2.46 -6.34
N PHE A 186 -4.06 2.85 -7.39
CA PHE A 186 -5.15 3.80 -7.23
C PHE A 186 -6.29 3.24 -6.36
N ALA A 187 -6.60 1.95 -6.47
CA ALA A 187 -7.66 1.32 -5.68
C ALA A 187 -7.32 1.35 -4.18
N SER A 188 -6.10 0.93 -3.81
CA SER A 188 -5.62 1.02 -2.44
C SER A 188 -5.54 2.48 -1.98
N LEU A 189 -5.01 3.41 -2.78
CA LEU A 189 -4.95 4.84 -2.41
C LEU A 189 -6.33 5.43 -2.16
N ALA A 190 -7.32 5.11 -2.99
CA ALA A 190 -8.69 5.58 -2.84
C ALA A 190 -9.38 4.98 -1.59
N ALA A 191 -9.11 3.70 -1.30
CA ALA A 191 -9.57 3.06 -0.07
C ALA A 191 -8.94 3.72 1.17
N GLY A 192 -7.61 3.77 1.25
CA GLY A 192 -6.89 4.30 2.41
C GLY A 192 -7.12 5.81 2.64
N ARG A 193 -7.44 6.59 1.60
CA ARG A 193 -7.85 8.00 1.77
C ARG A 193 -9.15 8.16 2.55
N ARG A 194 -10.09 7.21 2.45
CA ARG A 194 -11.31 7.25 3.26
C ARG A 194 -10.97 7.04 4.74
N ASP A 195 -10.09 6.10 5.02
CA ASP A 195 -9.63 5.79 6.38
C ASP A 195 -8.78 6.94 6.97
N ASP A 196 -7.98 7.62 6.14
CA ASP A 196 -7.16 8.76 6.54
C ASP A 196 -7.99 9.99 6.94
N VAL A 197 -9.07 10.26 6.19
CA VAL A 197 -10.04 11.31 6.55
C VAL A 197 -10.70 10.99 7.89
N GLU A 198 -11.15 9.75 8.08
CA GLU A 198 -11.78 9.32 9.32
C GLU A 198 -10.83 9.46 10.52
N ARG A 199 -9.59 9.00 10.37
CA ARG A 199 -8.56 9.12 11.40
C ARG A 199 -8.27 10.59 11.74
N SER A 200 -8.16 11.45 10.74
CA SER A 200 -7.93 12.89 10.94
C SER A 200 -9.08 13.56 11.70
N LEU A 201 -10.33 13.18 11.40
CA LEU A 201 -11.49 13.66 12.14
C LEU A 201 -11.50 13.17 13.59
N MET A 202 -11.15 11.91 13.81
CA MET A 202 -11.03 11.32 15.15
C MET A 202 -9.93 11.99 15.98
N ASP A 203 -8.77 12.26 15.40
CA ASP A 203 -7.66 12.94 16.06
C ASP A 203 -8.01 14.39 16.39
N ALA A 204 -8.66 15.11 15.46
CA ALA A 204 -9.16 16.47 15.70
C ALA A 204 -10.22 16.50 16.80
N MET A 205 -11.18 15.55 16.79
CA MET A 205 -12.19 15.43 17.84
C MET A 205 -11.54 15.17 19.20
N ARG A 206 -10.55 14.27 19.27
CA ARG A 206 -9.79 13.99 20.49
C ARG A 206 -9.11 15.25 21.01
N ALA A 207 -8.39 15.97 20.16
CA ALA A 207 -7.73 17.22 20.54
C ALA A 207 -8.72 18.28 21.06
N LEU A 208 -9.90 18.40 20.43
CA LEU A 208 -10.96 19.32 20.89
C LEU A 208 -11.53 18.91 22.26
N ARG A 209 -11.73 17.62 22.50
CA ARG A 209 -12.17 17.10 23.81
C ARG A 209 -11.12 17.35 24.89
N GLU A 210 -9.85 17.14 24.58
CA GLU A 210 -8.74 17.44 25.50
C GLU A 210 -8.67 18.95 25.80
N HIS A 211 -8.90 19.81 24.80
CA HIS A 211 -9.01 21.25 24.98
C HIS A 211 -10.19 21.63 25.88
N GLU A 212 -11.39 21.07 25.63
CA GLU A 212 -12.57 21.29 26.47
C GLU A 212 -12.27 20.96 27.94
N MET A 213 -11.72 19.78 28.22
CA MET A 213 -11.38 19.36 29.58
C MET A 213 -10.36 20.29 30.24
N THR A 214 -9.33 20.70 29.48
CA THR A 214 -8.27 21.59 29.98
C THR A 214 -8.82 22.97 30.33
N SER A 215 -9.62 23.57 29.45
CA SER A 215 -10.24 24.87 29.72
C SER A 215 -11.25 24.82 30.87
N ARG A 216 -12.03 23.74 31.02
CA ARG A 216 -12.91 23.57 32.21
C ARG A 216 -12.09 23.58 33.50
N ALA A 217 -10.99 22.83 33.55
CA ALA A 217 -10.13 22.76 34.72
C ALA A 217 -9.48 24.12 35.06
N LEU A 218 -9.06 24.89 34.04
CA LEU A 218 -8.55 26.25 34.23
C LEU A 218 -9.64 27.21 34.73
N GLY A 219 -10.86 27.14 34.19
CA GLY A 219 -11.99 27.92 34.65
C GLY A 219 -12.29 27.71 36.14
N GLU A 220 -12.33 26.45 36.58
CA GLU A 220 -12.50 26.09 38.00
C GLU A 220 -11.34 26.59 38.90
N HIS A 221 -10.13 26.66 38.37
CA HIS A 221 -8.97 27.20 39.07
C HIS A 221 -9.09 28.72 39.28
N PHE A 222 -9.41 29.46 38.22
CA PHE A 222 -9.61 30.91 38.30
C PHE A 222 -10.80 31.29 39.18
N GLY A 223 -11.89 30.50 39.13
CA GLY A 223 -13.03 30.68 40.02
C GLY A 223 -12.64 30.57 41.50
N ARG A 224 -11.76 29.62 41.86
CA ARG A 224 -11.22 29.48 43.21
C ARG A 224 -10.31 30.65 43.63
N GLN A 225 -9.68 31.34 42.68
CA GLN A 225 -8.84 32.52 42.94
C GLN A 225 -9.61 33.84 42.92
N GLY A 226 -10.88 33.83 42.53
CA GLY A 226 -11.72 35.04 42.42
C GLY A 226 -11.51 35.84 41.15
N ASP A 227 -10.79 35.33 40.14
CA ASP A 227 -10.67 35.97 38.82
C ASP A 227 -11.84 35.57 37.92
N ALA A 228 -12.97 36.26 38.10
CA ALA A 228 -14.20 36.01 37.35
C ALA A 228 -14.04 36.24 35.84
N ALA A 229 -13.18 37.17 35.43
CA ALA A 229 -12.95 37.48 34.02
C ALA A 229 -12.18 36.35 33.33
N ALA A 230 -11.14 35.79 33.98
CA ALA A 230 -10.42 34.64 33.47
C ALA A 230 -11.28 33.37 33.48
N GLN A 231 -12.05 33.14 34.55
CA GLN A 231 -12.99 32.03 34.62
C GLN A 231 -13.97 32.05 33.43
N THR A 232 -14.62 33.19 33.18
CA THR A 232 -15.62 33.31 32.10
C THR A 232 -15.00 33.03 30.72
N ARG A 233 -13.76 33.48 30.49
CA ARG A 233 -13.05 33.22 29.23
C ARG A 233 -12.80 31.73 29.02
N GLU A 234 -12.33 31.03 30.05
CA GLU A 234 -12.06 29.60 29.95
C GLU A 234 -13.34 28.76 29.81
N GLU A 235 -14.43 29.14 30.49
CA GLU A 235 -15.74 28.51 30.30
C GLU A 235 -16.26 28.67 28.87
N ASP A 236 -16.07 29.85 28.26
CA ASP A 236 -16.43 30.11 26.87
C ASP A 236 -15.59 29.28 25.89
N THR A 237 -14.27 29.21 26.11
CA THR A 237 -13.35 28.36 25.34
C THR A 237 -13.74 26.89 25.42
N ALA A 238 -14.02 26.39 26.63
CA ALA A 238 -14.46 25.02 26.84
C ALA A 238 -15.76 24.71 26.09
N ARG A 239 -16.74 25.63 26.14
CA ARG A 239 -18.01 25.45 25.43
C ARG A 239 -17.80 25.36 23.93
N ARG A 240 -17.01 26.27 23.33
CA ARG A 240 -16.71 26.25 21.89
C ARG A 240 -15.98 24.97 21.46
N ALA A 241 -15.01 24.50 22.25
CA ALA A 241 -14.30 23.26 21.98
C ALA A 241 -15.23 22.04 22.03
N GLY A 242 -16.14 21.99 23.01
CA GLY A 242 -17.16 20.94 23.13
C GLY A 242 -18.18 20.94 21.98
N GLU A 243 -18.66 22.12 21.56
CA GLU A 243 -19.54 22.29 20.41
C GLU A 243 -18.87 21.81 19.11
N ALA A 244 -17.62 22.23 18.87
CA ALA A 244 -16.85 21.78 17.70
C ALA A 244 -16.62 20.26 17.69
N ALA A 245 -16.29 19.66 18.85
CA ALA A 245 -16.16 18.21 18.96
C ALA A 245 -17.48 17.48 18.66
N GLY A 246 -18.62 18.04 19.09
CA GLY A 246 -19.95 17.50 18.79
C GLY A 246 -20.28 17.49 17.29
N VAL A 247 -19.90 18.55 16.57
CA VAL A 247 -20.05 18.61 15.10
C VAL A 247 -19.17 17.56 14.41
N LEU A 248 -17.91 17.38 14.83
CA LEU A 248 -17.06 16.34 14.26
C LEU A 248 -17.63 14.93 14.54
N GLN A 249 -18.19 14.72 15.72
CA GLN A 249 -18.82 13.45 16.08
C GLN A 249 -20.03 13.14 15.21
N SER A 250 -20.90 14.11 14.91
CA SER A 250 -22.06 13.86 14.05
C SER A 250 -21.65 13.46 12.63
N LEU A 251 -20.58 14.06 12.09
CA LEU A 251 -20.04 13.71 10.77
C LEU A 251 -19.50 12.27 10.70
N LEU A 252 -19.09 11.69 11.83
CA LEU A 252 -18.59 10.32 11.92
C LEU A 252 -19.71 9.28 12.10
N VAL A 253 -20.83 9.66 12.72
CA VAL A 253 -21.96 8.76 13.04
C VAL A 253 -22.96 8.63 11.88
N GLU A 254 -22.98 9.56 10.92
CA GLU A 254 -23.87 9.52 9.74
C GLU A 254 -23.45 8.54 8.63
N ARG A 255 -22.62 7.55 8.95
CA ARG A 255 -22.20 6.46 8.04
C ARG A 255 -22.67 5.10 8.53
#